data_AF-A0A1B6LSA2-F1
#
_entry.id   AF-A0A1B6LSA2-F1
#
_cell.length_a   1.000
_cell.length_b   1.000
_cell.length_c   1.000
_cell.angle_alpha   90.00
_cell.angle_beta   90.00
_cell.angle_gamma   90.00
#
_symmetry.space_group_name_H-M   'P 1'
#
loop_
_entity.id
_entity.type
_entity.pdbx_description
1 polymer ?
#
loop_
_entity_poly.entity_id
_entity_poly.type
_entity_poly.pdbx_seq_one_letter_code
_entity_poly.pdbx_strand_id
1 'polypeptide(L)'
;DTCSIHGGAPAALHGCSCVYMLVVVGAELVKARLASVKHKLLVLSGKGGVGKSTFTSLLARSLAAQNPERNVAVLDLDVCGPSIPRVMGVLGEAVHQSGSGWSPVFVEDNLCVMSIGFLLASADDAVIW
;
A
#
# COMPACT_ATOMS: atom_id res chain seq x y z
N ASP A 1 6.55 29.23 -3.94
CA ASP A 1 7.89 29.22 -3.32
C ASP A 1 8.64 27.95 -3.68
N THR A 2 9.84 28.16 -4.19
CA THR A 2 10.59 27.33 -5.12
C THR A 2 11.49 26.32 -4.41
N CYS A 3 11.33 25.02 -4.71
CA CYS A 3 12.38 24.03 -4.43
C CYS A 3 13.34 24.00 -5.63
N SER A 4 14.47 24.69 -5.50
CA SER A 4 15.56 24.70 -6.46
C SER A 4 16.30 23.37 -6.44
N ILE A 5 16.13 22.61 -7.51
CA ILE A 5 17.05 21.54 -7.91
C ILE A 5 18.21 22.18 -8.67
N HIS A 6 19.40 22.17 -8.05
CA HIS A 6 20.66 22.43 -8.74
C HIS A 6 21.55 21.20 -8.63
N GLY A 7 21.94 20.65 -9.79
CA GLY A 7 23.11 19.78 -9.89
C GLY A 7 22.98 18.49 -10.69
N GLY A 8 22.61 18.58 -11.98
CA GLY A 8 23.21 17.71 -13.02
C GLY A 8 22.41 16.50 -13.53
N ALA A 9 22.28 16.46 -14.87
CA ALA A 9 21.80 15.40 -15.77
C ALA A 9 20.29 15.41 -16.17
N PRO A 10 19.97 15.05 -17.44
CA PRO A 10 19.11 15.85 -18.29
C PRO A 10 17.63 15.47 -18.28
N ALA A 11 16.80 16.44 -18.66
CA ALA A 11 15.39 16.24 -18.98
C ALA A 11 15.24 15.32 -20.20
N ALA A 12 14.53 14.21 -20.01
CA ALA A 12 13.86 13.48 -21.08
C ALA A 12 12.55 12.90 -20.53
N LEU A 13 11.47 13.68 -20.67
CA LEU A 13 10.13 13.11 -20.80
C LEU A 13 10.10 12.40 -22.15
N HIS A 14 9.75 11.11 -22.20
CA HIS A 14 8.95 10.44 -23.24
C HIS A 14 8.95 8.91 -23.02
N GLY A 15 7.76 8.33 -22.86
CA GLY A 15 7.42 6.98 -23.32
C GLY A 15 8.11 5.76 -22.69
N CYS A 16 7.28 4.76 -22.36
CA CYS A 16 7.64 3.35 -22.17
C CYS A 16 8.46 2.92 -20.94
N SER A 17 7.79 2.07 -20.14
CA SER A 17 8.30 0.94 -19.36
C SER A 17 9.42 1.23 -18.37
N CYS A 18 9.07 1.38 -17.09
CA CYS A 18 10.00 1.05 -16.04
C CYS A 18 9.35 0.13 -15.00
N VAL A 19 9.45 -1.17 -15.27
CA VAL A 19 9.48 -2.18 -14.20
C VAL A 19 10.80 -1.97 -13.46
N TYR A 20 10.77 -1.24 -12.35
CA TYR A 20 11.91 -1.20 -11.44
C TYR A 20 11.90 -2.49 -10.61
N MET A 21 12.72 -3.45 -10.99
CA MET A 21 13.07 -4.59 -10.14
C MET A 21 14.34 -4.22 -9.37
N LEU A 22 14.16 -3.60 -8.20
CA LEU A 22 15.24 -3.40 -7.24
C LEU A 22 15.39 -4.68 -6.43
N VAL A 23 16.42 -5.47 -6.72
CA VAL A 23 16.77 -6.63 -5.90
C VAL A 23 17.50 -6.12 -4.65
N VAL A 24 16.73 -5.82 -3.61
CA VAL A 24 17.23 -5.60 -2.24
C VAL A 24 17.42 -6.97 -1.59
N VAL A 25 18.45 -7.18 -0.77
CA VAL A 25 18.59 -8.40 0.04
C VAL A 25 17.29 -8.62 0.83
N GLY A 26 16.57 -9.72 0.56
CA GLY A 26 15.19 -9.95 1.03
C GLY A 26 14.13 -10.01 -0.09
N ALA A 27 14.43 -9.51 -1.28
CA ALA A 27 13.52 -9.53 -2.44
C ALA A 27 13.12 -10.95 -2.88
N GLU A 28 14.02 -11.92 -2.80
CA GLU A 28 13.69 -13.33 -3.14
C GLU A 28 12.72 -13.95 -2.13
N LEU A 29 12.84 -13.62 -0.83
CA LEU A 29 11.87 -14.06 0.18
C LEU A 29 10.50 -13.42 -0.06
N VAL A 30 10.46 -12.12 -0.33
CA VAL A 30 9.22 -11.40 -0.66
C VAL A 30 8.59 -11.98 -1.93
N LYS A 31 9.40 -12.25 -2.95
CA LYS A 31 8.95 -12.88 -4.21
C LYS A 31 8.37 -14.26 -3.96
N ALA A 32 8.99 -15.09 -3.12
CA ALA A 32 8.45 -16.39 -2.72
C ALA A 32 7.12 -16.26 -1.98
N ARG A 33 7.00 -15.30 -1.05
CA ARG A 33 5.76 -15.05 -0.29
C ARG A 33 4.62 -14.52 -1.16
N LEU A 34 4.93 -13.76 -2.22
CA LEU A 34 3.96 -13.21 -3.16
C LEU A 34 3.74 -14.10 -4.41
N ALA A 35 4.33 -15.30 -4.45
CA ALA A 35 4.24 -16.19 -5.60
C ALA A 35 2.80 -16.63 -5.91
N SER A 36 1.97 -16.82 -4.87
CA SER A 36 0.55 -17.20 -5.01
C SER A 36 -0.37 -16.06 -5.42
N VAL A 37 0.09 -14.80 -5.33
CA VAL A 37 -0.72 -13.62 -5.67
C VAL A 37 -0.79 -13.47 -7.19
N LYS A 38 -1.97 -13.68 -7.78
CA LYS A 38 -2.17 -13.68 -9.24
C LYS A 38 -1.94 -12.31 -9.87
N HIS A 39 -2.43 -11.25 -9.24
CA HIS A 39 -2.34 -9.88 -9.75
C HIS A 39 -1.80 -8.96 -8.67
N LYS A 40 -0.78 -8.16 -9.02
CA LYS A 40 -0.19 -7.14 -8.15
C LYS A 40 -0.43 -5.78 -8.81
N LEU A 41 -1.22 -4.93 -8.16
CA LEU A 41 -1.54 -3.59 -8.66
C LEU A 41 -0.86 -2.57 -7.75
N LEU A 42 0.00 -1.72 -8.34
CA LEU A 42 0.71 -0.69 -7.61
C LEU A 42 0.08 0.68 -7.93
N VAL A 43 -0.43 1.35 -6.90
CA VAL A 43 -1.05 2.67 -7.01
C VAL A 43 -0.14 3.71 -6.38
N LEU A 44 0.43 4.59 -7.20
CA LEU A 44 1.38 5.64 -6.79
C LEU A 44 0.82 7.03 -7.08
N SER A 45 1.26 8.03 -6.31
CA SER A 45 1.02 9.45 -6.59
C SER A 45 2.28 10.25 -6.27
N GLY A 46 2.59 11.23 -7.12
CA GLY A 46 3.67 12.20 -6.89
C GLY A 46 3.27 13.41 -6.06
N LYS A 47 1.99 13.55 -5.66
CA LYS A 47 1.48 14.66 -4.85
C LYS A 47 0.56 14.14 -3.73
N GLY A 48 0.61 14.79 -2.57
CA GLY A 48 -0.35 14.55 -1.47
C GLY A 48 -1.76 15.01 -1.85
N GLY A 49 -2.79 14.32 -1.36
CA GLY A 49 -4.18 14.77 -1.46
C GLY A 49 -4.91 14.48 -2.78
N VAL A 50 -4.32 13.75 -3.73
CA VAL A 50 -4.98 13.44 -5.04
C VAL A 50 -6.06 12.36 -4.99
N GLY A 51 -6.34 11.78 -3.81
CA GLY A 51 -7.35 10.71 -3.66
C GLY A 51 -6.84 9.30 -3.96
N LYS A 52 -5.52 9.07 -3.93
CA LYS A 52 -4.88 7.76 -4.14
C LYS A 52 -5.49 6.66 -3.27
N SER A 53 -5.61 6.91 -1.97
CA SER A 53 -6.16 5.95 -1.01
C SER A 53 -7.65 5.68 -1.25
N THR A 54 -8.41 6.70 -1.64
CA THR A 54 -9.82 6.58 -2.03
C THR A 54 -9.96 5.69 -3.26
N PHE A 55 -9.15 5.92 -4.29
CA PHE A 55 -9.16 5.10 -5.49
C PHE A 55 -8.79 3.64 -5.18
N THR A 56 -7.72 3.40 -4.43
CA THR A 56 -7.32 2.05 -4.01
C THR A 56 -8.44 1.34 -3.25
N SER A 57 -9.08 2.02 -2.31
CA SER A 57 -10.17 1.45 -1.49
C SER A 57 -11.39 1.06 -2.33
N LEU A 58 -11.81 1.95 -3.23
CA LEU A 58 -12.95 1.69 -4.13
C LEU A 58 -12.64 0.57 -5.12
N LEU A 59 -11.43 0.55 -5.68
CA LEU A 59 -10.99 -0.51 -6.58
C LEU A 59 -10.99 -1.87 -5.87
N ALA A 60 -10.43 -1.94 -4.65
CA ALA A 60 -10.38 -3.18 -3.87
C ALA A 60 -11.79 -3.70 -3.53
N ARG A 61 -12.68 -2.82 -3.03
CA ARG A 61 -14.09 -3.18 -2.76
C ARG A 61 -14.82 -3.66 -4.01
N SER A 62 -14.63 -2.97 -5.14
CA SER A 62 -15.25 -3.38 -6.40
C SER A 62 -14.76 -4.76 -6.86
N LEU A 63 -13.45 -5.04 -6.75
CA LEU A 63 -12.89 -6.34 -7.12
C LEU A 63 -13.37 -7.47 -6.21
N ALA A 64 -13.52 -7.20 -4.91
CA ALA A 64 -14.05 -8.16 -3.93
C ALA A 64 -15.54 -8.44 -4.16
N ALA A 65 -16.35 -7.40 -4.41
CA ALA A 65 -17.79 -7.52 -4.63
C ALA A 65 -18.14 -8.23 -5.96
N GLN A 66 -17.31 -8.08 -7.00
CA GLN A 66 -17.55 -8.71 -8.31
C GLN A 66 -17.42 -10.24 -8.28
N ASN A 67 -16.61 -10.79 -7.38
CA ASN A 67 -16.43 -12.22 -7.26
C ASN A 67 -16.12 -12.60 -5.80
N PRO A 68 -17.08 -13.18 -5.07
CA PRO A 68 -16.90 -13.61 -3.68
C PRO A 68 -15.76 -14.61 -3.47
N GLU A 69 -15.42 -15.43 -4.47
CA GLU A 69 -14.30 -16.39 -4.38
C GLU A 69 -12.93 -15.73 -4.60
N ARG A 70 -12.90 -14.46 -5.02
CA ARG A 70 -11.66 -13.72 -5.22
C ARG A 70 -11.24 -13.05 -3.92
N ASN A 71 -10.11 -13.51 -3.38
CA ASN A 71 -9.46 -12.84 -2.27
C ASN A 71 -8.73 -11.58 -2.75
N VAL A 72 -9.01 -10.46 -2.10
CA VAL A 72 -8.40 -9.16 -2.34
C VAL A 72 -7.72 -8.68 -1.07
N ALA A 73 -6.50 -8.17 -1.20
CA ALA A 73 -5.74 -7.60 -0.09
C ALA A 73 -5.24 -6.22 -0.47
N VAL A 74 -5.36 -5.26 0.44
CA VAL A 74 -4.76 -3.94 0.33
C VAL A 74 -3.55 -3.88 1.27
N LEU A 75 -2.39 -3.58 0.71
CA LEU A 75 -1.18 -3.29 1.48
C LEU A 75 -0.90 -1.78 1.39
N ASP A 76 -0.98 -1.11 2.53
CA ASP A 76 -0.77 0.33 2.66
C ASP A 76 0.59 0.62 3.31
N LEU A 77 1.47 1.21 2.53
CA LEU A 77 2.83 1.60 2.92
C LEU A 77 2.96 3.13 3.09
N ASP A 78 1.84 3.86 3.12
CA ASP A 78 1.82 5.32 3.19
C ASP A 78 2.07 5.81 4.62
N VAL A 79 3.33 6.04 4.94
CA VAL A 79 3.79 6.39 6.29
C VAL A 79 3.43 7.82 6.71
N CYS A 80 3.29 8.75 5.76
CA CYS A 80 3.08 10.17 6.02
C CYS A 80 1.62 10.54 6.31
N GLY A 81 0.72 9.56 6.30
CA GLY A 81 -0.71 9.77 6.49
C GLY A 81 -1.52 8.53 6.10
N PRO A 82 -1.42 7.43 6.87
CA PRO A 82 -2.11 6.18 6.57
C PRO A 82 -3.62 6.40 6.59
N SER A 83 -4.18 6.58 5.41
CA SER A 83 -5.58 6.96 5.19
C SER A 83 -6.46 5.78 4.81
N ILE A 84 -5.85 4.65 4.42
CA ILE A 84 -6.57 3.42 4.05
C ILE A 84 -7.40 2.87 5.22
N PRO A 85 -6.89 2.74 6.46
CA PRO A 85 -7.71 2.25 7.58
C PRO A 85 -9.00 3.06 7.77
N ARG A 86 -8.90 4.40 7.65
CA ARG A 86 -10.03 5.31 7.75
C ARG A 86 -11.03 5.13 6.61
N VAL A 87 -10.57 5.12 5.36
CA VAL A 87 -11.46 5.01 4.18
C VAL A 87 -12.12 3.63 4.10
N MET A 88 -11.43 2.58 4.57
CA MET A 88 -11.96 1.22 4.61
C MET A 88 -12.86 0.93 5.82
N GLY A 89 -13.04 1.90 6.73
CA GLY A 89 -13.92 1.77 7.90
C GLY A 89 -13.36 0.89 9.02
N VAL A 90 -12.05 0.65 9.04
CA VAL A 90 -11.34 -0.18 10.02
C VAL A 90 -10.36 0.65 10.85
N LEU A 91 -10.70 1.91 11.10
CA LEU A 91 -9.93 2.79 11.96
C LEU A 91 -10.08 2.35 13.42
N GLY A 92 -8.96 2.16 14.12
CA GLY A 92 -8.95 1.67 15.51
C GLY A 92 -8.79 0.15 15.64
N GLU A 93 -8.86 -0.58 14.52
CA GLU A 93 -8.45 -1.98 14.48
C GLU A 93 -6.93 -2.12 14.63
N ALA A 94 -6.50 -3.27 15.14
CA ALA A 94 -5.10 -3.60 15.31
C ALA A 94 -4.77 -4.92 14.62
N VAL A 95 -3.55 -5.03 14.09
CA VAL A 95 -3.07 -6.30 13.53
C VAL A 95 -2.99 -7.35 14.65
N HIS A 96 -3.53 -8.53 14.39
CA HIS A 96 -3.41 -9.63 15.35
C HIS A 96 -2.06 -10.31 15.19
N GLN A 97 -1.36 -10.54 16.30
CA GLN A 97 -0.15 -11.35 16.31
C GLN A 97 -0.52 -12.83 16.44
N SER A 98 0.00 -13.65 15.52
CA SER A 98 -0.12 -15.11 15.54
C SER A 98 1.27 -15.74 15.61
N GLY A 99 1.35 -17.03 15.95
CA GLY A 99 2.62 -17.78 15.94
C GLY A 99 3.32 -17.80 14.57
N SER A 100 2.60 -17.47 13.49
CA SER A 100 3.10 -17.38 12.12
C SER A 100 3.43 -15.96 11.65
N GLY A 101 3.22 -14.94 12.49
CA GLY A 101 3.40 -13.53 12.14
C GLY A 101 2.12 -12.70 12.29
N TRP A 102 2.04 -11.56 11.61
CA TRP A 102 0.88 -10.67 11.68
C TRP A 102 -0.26 -11.13 10.77
N SER A 103 -1.47 -11.13 11.31
CA SER A 103 -2.71 -11.29 10.54
C SER A 103 -3.23 -9.92 10.12
N PRO A 104 -3.64 -9.74 8.86
CA PRO A 104 -4.26 -8.50 8.41
C PRO A 104 -5.63 -8.31 9.06
N VAL A 105 -6.13 -7.08 9.00
CA VAL A 105 -7.48 -6.72 9.43
C VAL A 105 -8.45 -7.04 8.29
N PHE A 106 -9.52 -7.78 8.57
CA PHE A 106 -10.54 -8.11 7.57
C PHE A 106 -11.61 -7.02 7.55
N VAL A 107 -11.93 -6.54 6.34
CA VAL A 107 -13.01 -5.59 6.08
C VAL A 107 -14.27 -6.36 5.67
N GLU A 108 -14.09 -7.42 4.88
CA GLU A 108 -15.11 -8.39 4.45
C GLU A 108 -14.45 -9.78 4.39
N ASP A 109 -15.22 -10.87 4.23
CA ASP A 109 -14.70 -12.24 4.24
C ASP A 109 -13.57 -12.48 3.21
N ASN A 110 -13.65 -11.81 2.06
CA ASN A 110 -12.68 -11.91 0.97
C ASN A 110 -11.83 -10.64 0.77
N LEU A 111 -11.91 -9.66 1.69
CA LEU A 111 -11.20 -8.38 1.60
C LEU A 111 -10.48 -8.05 2.91
N CYS A 112 -9.16 -8.00 2.87
CA CYS A 112 -8.34 -7.62 4.03
C CYS A 112 -7.39 -6.46 3.74
N VAL A 113 -6.95 -5.82 4.81
CA VAL A 113 -6.08 -4.65 4.81
C VAL A 113 -4.92 -4.88 5.77
N MET A 114 -3.71 -4.57 5.31
CA MET A 114 -2.54 -4.40 6.15
C MET A 114 -2.01 -2.98 5.91
N SER A 115 -1.91 -2.18 6.96
CA SER A 115 -1.42 -0.79 6.89
C SER A 115 -0.38 -0.54 7.97
N ILE A 116 0.63 0.27 7.66
CA ILE A 116 1.55 0.81 8.65
C ILE A 116 0.79 1.56 9.75
N GLY A 117 -0.36 2.16 9.43
CA GLY A 117 -1.19 2.87 10.41
C GLY A 117 -1.70 2.01 11.58
N PHE A 118 -1.77 0.68 11.43
CA PHE A 118 -2.12 -0.23 12.53
C PHE A 118 -0.96 -0.47 13.50
N LEU A 119 0.25 -0.12 13.12
CA LEU A 119 1.48 -0.34 13.89
C LEU A 119 1.89 0.92 14.66
N LEU A 120 1.22 2.06 14.43
CA LEU A 120 1.49 3.33 15.11
C LEU A 120 0.63 3.43 16.38
N ALA A 121 1.17 4.03 17.44
CA ALA A 121 0.43 4.23 18.68
C ALA A 121 -0.60 5.38 18.54
N SER A 122 -0.29 6.38 17.73
CA SER A 122 -1.21 7.42 17.30
C SER A 122 -1.07 7.72 15.79
N ALA A 123 -2.15 8.22 15.18
CA ALA A 123 -2.14 8.62 13.77
C ALA A 123 -1.26 9.86 13.48
N ASP A 124 -0.93 10.61 14.53
CA ASP A 124 -0.07 11.79 14.48
C ASP A 124 1.38 11.45 14.86
N ASP A 125 1.68 10.18 15.16
CA ASP A 125 3.03 9.75 15.44
C ASP A 125 3.85 9.86 14.16
N ALA A 126 4.83 10.78 14.18
CA ALA A 126 5.81 10.92 13.13
C ALA A 126 6.66 9.64 13.09
N VAL A 127 6.54 8.87 12.01
CA VAL A 127 7.19 7.56 11.91
C VAL A 127 8.64 7.65 11.46
N ILE A 128 9.11 8.79 10.91
CA ILE A 128 10.52 8.92 10.48
C ILE A 128 11.06 10.36 10.67
N TRP A 129 12.31 10.44 11.15
CA TRP A 129 13.23 11.59 11.10
C TRP A 129 14.24 11.44 9.95
#